data_AF-A0A971LUU3-F1
#
_entry.id   AF-A0A971LUU3-F1
#
_cell.length_a   1.000
_cell.length_b   1.000
_cell.length_c   1.000
_cell.angle_alpha   90.00
_cell.angle_beta   90.00
_cell.angle_gamma   90.00
#
_symmetry.space_group_name_H-M   'P 1'
#
loop_
_entity.id
_entity.type
_entity.pdbx_description
1 polymer ?
#
loop_
_entity_poly.entity_id
_entity_poly.type
_entity_poly.pdbx_seq_one_letter_code
_entity_poly.pdbx_strand_id
1 'polypeptide(L)' 'MGKIKVYFHSSLTNEQLLDWTIEEIDQLKILDQIKDLNGYKKKVSRVNQWIAEVKRRNISLEGPLLMRRIFIW' A
#
# COMPACT_ATOMS: atom_id res chain seq x y z
N MET A 1 -26.50 -8.66 8.51
CA MET A 1 -25.13 -9.25 8.35
C MET A 1 -24.46 -8.51 7.21
N GLY A 2 -23.23 -8.02 7.26
CA GLY A 2 -22.17 -8.26 8.22
C GLY A 2 -21.33 -6.99 8.44
N LYS A 3 -20.80 -6.90 9.65
CA LYS A 3 -19.82 -5.89 10.05
C LYS A 3 -18.62 -6.02 9.11
N ILE A 4 -18.38 -5.00 8.28
CA ILE A 4 -17.17 -4.94 7.45
C ILE A 4 -15.98 -5.03 8.43
N LYS A 5 -15.19 -6.10 8.26
CA LYS A 5 -14.19 -6.53 9.23
C LYS A 5 -13.18 -5.41 9.49
N VAL A 6 -13.15 -5.06 10.78
CA VAL A 6 -12.10 -4.43 11.56
C VAL A 6 -10.72 -4.42 10.88
N TYR A 7 -10.23 -3.20 10.68
CA TYR A 7 -8.88 -2.75 10.40
C TYR A 7 -7.76 -3.77 10.71
N PHE A 8 -7.30 -4.53 9.71
CA PHE A 8 -6.00 -5.23 9.76
C PHE A 8 -4.82 -4.24 9.86
N HIS A 9 -5.06 -2.97 9.57
CA HIS A 9 -4.04 -1.93 9.44
C HIS A 9 -3.61 -1.36 10.79
N SER A 10 -4.51 -1.31 11.79
CA SER A 10 -4.24 -0.72 13.10
C SER A 10 -3.21 -1.48 13.93
N SER A 11 -2.96 -2.76 13.62
CA SER A 11 -1.99 -3.60 14.33
C SER A 11 -0.59 -3.61 13.69
N LEU A 12 -0.41 -3.03 12.50
CA LEU A 12 0.90 -2.98 11.86
C LEU A 12 1.79 -1.93 12.50
N THR A 13 3.09 -2.21 12.61
CA THR A 13 4.08 -1.17 12.91
C THR A 13 4.16 -0.17 11.75
N ASN A 14 4.76 0.99 12.01
CA ASN A 14 4.94 2.01 10.96
C ASN A 14 5.77 1.47 9.78
N GLU A 15 6.81 0.69 10.05
CA GLU A 15 7.65 0.04 9.03
C GLU A 15 6.85 -0.98 8.21
N GLN A 16 6.12 -1.89 8.88
CA GLN A 16 5.27 -2.86 8.19
C GLN A 16 4.20 -2.19 7.33
N LEU A 17 3.56 -1.14 7.85
CA LEU A 17 2.55 -0.38 7.13
C LEU A 17 3.15 0.24 5.86
N LEU A 18 4.37 0.77 5.93
CA LEU A 18 5.07 1.34 4.80
C LEU A 18 5.45 0.28 3.77
N ASP A 19 6.07 -0.81 4.19
CA ASP A 19 6.49 -1.90 3.29
C ASP A 19 5.30 -2.46 2.51
N TRP A 20 4.19 -2.74 3.21
CA TRP A 20 2.94 -3.17 2.59
C TRP A 20 2.37 -2.13 1.62
N THR A 21 2.42 -0.85 1.99
CA THR A 21 1.94 0.24 1.13
C THR A 21 2.75 0.31 -0.17
N ILE A 22 4.07 0.18 -0.11
CA ILE A 22 4.91 0.20 -1.32
C ILE A 22 4.69 -1.05 -2.16
N GLU A 23 4.60 -2.24 -1.55
CA GLU A 23 4.31 -3.48 -2.29
C GLU A 23 2.99 -3.39 -3.07
N GLU A 24 1.93 -2.92 -2.43
CA GLU A 24 0.63 -2.78 -3.08
C GLU A 24 0.65 -1.71 -4.19
N ILE A 25 1.42 -0.63 -4.03
CA ILE A 25 1.65 0.37 -5.10
C ILE A 25 2.41 -0.25 -6.28
N ASP A 26 3.45 -1.04 -6.04
CA ASP A 26 4.21 -1.68 -7.12
C ASP A 26 3.36 -2.71 -7.86
N GLN A 27 2.48 -3.43 -7.15
CA GLN A 27 1.50 -4.31 -7.78
C GLN A 27 0.48 -3.54 -8.62
N LEU A 28 0.07 -2.33 -8.24
CA LEU A 28 -0.75 -1.46 -9.10
C LEU A 28 -0.02 -1.06 -10.38
N LYS A 29 1.29 -0.76 -10.31
CA LYS A 29 2.08 -0.44 -11.52
C LYS A 29 2.15 -1.63 -12.46
N ILE A 30 2.32 -2.85 -11.93
CA ILE A 30 2.32 -4.08 -12.74
C ILE A 30 0.97 -4.25 -13.44
N LEU A 31 -0.15 -4.08 -12.71
CA LEU A 31 -1.50 -4.19 -13.27
C LEU A 31 -1.76 -3.17 -14.39
N ASP A 32 -1.27 -1.93 -14.22
CA ASP A 32 -1.33 -0.89 -15.24
C ASP A 32 -0.49 -1.26 -16.48
N GLN A 33 0.75 -1.74 -16.27
CA GLN A 33 1.65 -2.18 -17.35
C GLN A 33 1.05 -3.30 -18.20
N ILE A 34 0.40 -4.30 -17.58
CA ILE A 34 -0.27 -5.39 -18.29
C ILE A 34 -1.67 -5.02 -18.79
N LYS A 35 -2.11 -3.78 -18.58
CA LYS A 35 -3.44 -3.24 -18.94
C LYS A 35 -4.62 -4.02 -18.34
N ASP A 36 -4.42 -4.65 -17.18
CA ASP A 36 -5.52 -5.29 -16.43
C ASP A 36 -6.30 -4.22 -15.64
N LEU A 37 -7.18 -3.52 -16.35
CA LEU A 37 -8.03 -2.48 -15.78
C LEU A 37 -8.96 -2.99 -14.68
N ASN A 38 -9.37 -4.26 -14.73
CA ASN A 38 -10.28 -4.83 -13.74
C ASN A 38 -9.54 -5.14 -12.43
N GLY A 39 -8.38 -5.78 -12.53
CA GLY A 39 -7.48 -5.99 -11.39
C GLY A 39 -7.04 -4.66 -10.77
N TYR A 40 -6.67 -3.69 -11.61
CA TYR A 40 -6.30 -2.35 -11.18
C TYR A 40 -7.42 -1.68 -10.37
N LYS A 41 -8.64 -1.59 -10.92
CA LYS A 41 -9.79 -0.96 -10.23
C LYS A 41 -10.11 -1.61 -8.89
N LYS A 42 -10.05 -2.94 -8.82
CA LYS A 42 -10.30 -3.68 -7.56
C LYS A 42 -9.26 -3.39 -6.49
N LYS A 43 -8.01 -3.14 -6.90
CA LYS A 43 -6.88 -2.97 -5.98
C LYS A 43 -6.67 -1.52 -5.53
N VAL A 44 -7.02 -0.54 -6.38
CA VAL A 44 -6.91 0.90 -6.06
C VAL A 44 -7.60 1.27 -4.75
N SER A 45 -8.81 0.73 -4.49
CA SER A 45 -9.54 1.02 -3.25
C SER A 45 -8.76 0.60 -2.00
N ARG A 46 -8.08 -0.55 -2.06
CA ARG A 46 -7.24 -1.07 -0.99
C ARG A 46 -5.99 -0.22 -0.81
N VAL A 47 -5.29 0.13 -1.89
CA VAL A 47 -4.10 1.01 -1.84
C VAL A 47 -4.44 2.38 -1.25
N ASN A 48 -5.59 2.95 -1.62
CA ASN A 48 -6.04 4.21 -1.05
C ASN A 48 -6.27 4.13 0.47
N GLN A 49 -6.76 3.00 0.99
CA GLN A 49 -6.88 2.80 2.43
C GLN A 49 -5.52 2.75 3.13
N TRP A 50 -4.54 2.08 2.52
CA TRP A 50 -3.16 2.04 3.03
C TRP A 50 -2.51 3.42 3.08
N ILE A 51 -2.61 4.19 1.99
CA ILE A 51 -2.10 5.56 1.91
C ILE A 51 -2.78 6.47 2.94
N ALA A 52 -4.09 6.32 3.14
CA ALA A 52 -4.82 7.09 4.15
C ALA A 52 -4.31 6.81 5.57
N GLU A 53 -4.02 5.54 5.91
CA GLU A 53 -3.48 5.18 7.21
C GLU A 53 -2.02 5.66 7.41
N VAL A 54 -1.19 5.58 6.36
CA VAL A 54 0.18 6.15 6.37
C VAL A 54 0.14 7.65 6.65
N LYS A 55 -0.72 8.39 5.95
CA LYS A 55 -0.93 9.83 6.16
C LYS A 55 -1.46 10.12 7.56
N ARG A 56 -2.42 9.33 8.04
CA ARG A 56 -3.00 9.47 9.39
C ARG A 56 -1.95 9.36 10.49
N ARG A 57 -0.96 8.48 10.31
CA ARG A 57 0.14 8.28 11.26
C ARG A 57 1.30 9.26 11.08
N ASN A 58 1.18 10.21 10.16
CA ASN A 58 2.21 11.19 9.82
C ASN A 58 3.56 10.53 9.45
N ILE A 59 3.51 9.40 8.77
CA ILE A 59 4.70 8.67 8.36
C ILE A 59 5.11 9.16 6.96
N SER A 60 6.37 9.54 6.80
CA SER A 60 6.89 9.89 5.47
C SER A 60 7.07 8.64 4.63
N LEU A 61 6.48 8.64 3.43
CA LEU A 61 6.67 7.61 2.40
C LEU A 61 8.08 7.65 1.80
N GLU A 62 8.83 8.74 1.98
CA GLU A 62 10.13 8.93 1.33
C GLU A 62 11.19 7.99 1.89
N GLY A 63 11.26 7.78 3.21
CA GLY A 63 12.27 6.92 3.83
C GLY A 63 12.25 5.46 3.31
N PRO A 64 11.09 4.81 3.29
CA PRO A 64 10.96 3.44 2.78
C PRO A 64 11.12 3.34 1.27
N LEU A 65 10.66 4.34 0.49
CA LEU A 65 10.92 4.39 -0.96
C LEU A 65 12.42 4.54 -1.26
N LEU A 66 13.14 5.30 -0.44
CA LEU A 66 14.60 5.43 -0.51
C LEU A 66 15.29 4.11 -0.12
N MET A 67 14.87 3.44 0.96
CA MET A 67 15.41 2.12 1.33
C MET A 67 15.18 1.08 0.23
N ARG A 68 13.96 0.98 -0.33
CA ARG A 68 13.68 0.04 -1.43
C ARG A 68 14.55 0.33 -2.66
N ARG A 69 14.83 1.60 -2.96
CA ARG A 69 15.75 1.98 -4.06
C ARG A 69 17.20 1.59 -3.78
N ILE A 70 17.65 1.63 -2.52
CA ILE A 70 19.02 1.26 -2.13
C ILE A 70 19.19 -0.27 -2.14
N PHE A 71 18.14 -1.04 -1.76
CA PHE A 71 18.16 -2.51 -1.71
C PHE A 71 17.87 -3.22 -3.04
N ILE A 72 17.67 -2.49 -4.15
CA ILE A 72 17.71 -3.07 -5.50
C ILE A 72 19.16 -3.03 -5.99
N TRP A 73 19.98 -3.98 -5.55
CA TRP A 73 21.30 -4.32 -6.09
C TRP A 73 21.39 -5.83 -6.28
#